data_AF-A0A5A9MX52-F1
#
_entry.id   AF-A0A5A9MX52-F1
#
_cell.length_a   1.000
_cell.length_b   1.000
_cell.length_c   1.000
_cell.angle_alpha   90.00
_cell.angle_beta   90.00
_cell.angle_gamma   90.00
#
_symmetry.space_group_name_H-M   'P 1'
#
loop_
_entity.id
_entity.type
_entity.pdbx_description
1 polymer ?
#
loop_
_entity_poly.entity_id
_entity_poly.type
_entity_poly.pdbx_seq_one_letter_code
_entity_poly.pdbx_strand_id
1 'polypeptide(L)'
;MFCKPLDVLPSDPLQSQYDSWLSLVDHLNIKAFVNLTLADSVTHGVQHLLFISGLGGMRPNTLVLSFHDDAPPQDRLLDSTLSIVKPTENSAQVDDPEDTDLNSF
;
A
#
# COMPACT_ATOMS: atom_id res chain seq x y z
N MET A 1 -22.77 7.89 -2.49
CA MET A 1 -22.50 9.32 -2.79
C MET A 1 -22.77 10.15 -1.54
N PHE A 2 -21.75 10.39 -0.72
CA PHE A 2 -21.81 11.38 0.36
C PHE A 2 -20.59 12.28 0.22
N CYS A 3 -20.64 13.22 -0.73
CA CYS A 3 -19.71 14.32 -0.76
C CYS A 3 -20.53 15.55 -0.35
N LYS A 4 -20.50 15.90 0.94
CA LYS A 4 -20.91 17.24 1.34
C LYS A 4 -19.89 18.21 0.74
N PRO A 5 -20.31 19.40 0.27
CA PRO A 5 -19.35 20.40 -0.17
C PRO A 5 -18.38 20.67 0.98
N LEU A 6 -17.08 20.73 0.67
CA LEU A 6 -16.01 20.89 1.67
C LEU A 6 -16.23 22.10 2.57
N ASP A 7 -16.87 23.15 2.03
CA ASP A 7 -17.18 24.41 2.70
C ASP A 7 -18.31 24.34 3.76
N VAL A 8 -18.99 23.20 3.89
CA VAL A 8 -20.14 23.03 4.83
C VAL A 8 -19.77 22.15 6.04
N LEU A 9 -18.50 21.76 6.16
CA LEU A 9 -18.04 20.92 7.28
C LEU A 9 -17.84 21.77 8.54
N PRO A 10 -18.43 21.39 9.69
CA PRO A 10 -18.34 22.16 10.93
C PRO A 10 -16.95 22.12 11.60
N SER A 11 -16.09 21.19 11.19
CA SER A 11 -14.73 20.99 11.67
C SER A 11 -13.93 20.21 10.62
N ASP A 12 -12.60 20.31 10.64
CA ASP A 12 -11.73 19.59 9.71
C ASP A 12 -11.76 18.07 9.99
N PRO A 13 -12.34 17.25 9.09
CA PRO A 13 -12.42 15.80 9.29
C PRO A 13 -11.05 15.12 9.21
N LEU A 14 -10.02 15.79 8.68
CA LEU A 14 -8.68 15.20 8.54
C LEU A 14 -7.96 15.09 9.88
N GLN A 15 -8.29 15.93 10.87
CA GLN A 15 -7.55 15.99 12.13
C GLN A 15 -7.62 14.66 12.90
N SER A 16 -8.81 14.06 13.02
CA SER A 16 -8.95 12.76 13.69
C SER A 16 -8.30 11.61 12.91
N GLN A 17 -8.31 11.71 11.58
CA GLN A 17 -7.71 10.71 10.71
C GLN A 17 -6.18 10.76 10.79
N TYR A 18 -5.61 11.96 10.93
CA TYR A 18 -4.17 12.18 11.00
C TYR A 18 -3.53 11.40 12.14
N ASP A 19 -4.10 11.47 13.35
CA ASP A 19 -3.60 10.73 14.52
C ASP A 19 -3.64 9.21 14.31
N SER A 20 -4.68 8.71 13.63
CA SER A 20 -4.81 7.29 13.29
C SER A 20 -3.72 6.83 12.31
N TRP A 21 -3.39 7.64 11.31
CA TRP A 21 -2.33 7.35 10.34
C TRP A 21 -0.93 7.43 10.96
N LEU A 22 -0.69 8.38 11.87
CA LEU A 22 0.57 8.45 12.62
C LEU A 22 0.79 7.18 13.45
N SER A 23 -0.25 6.76 14.18
CA SER A 23 -0.21 5.51 14.95
C SER A 23 0.13 4.31 14.05
N LEU A 24 -0.47 4.22 12.86
CA LEU A 24 -0.17 3.13 11.92
C LEU A 24 1.31 3.13 11.48
N VAL A 25 1.87 4.30 11.16
CA VAL A 25 3.28 4.45 10.79
C VAL A 25 4.19 3.96 11.91
N ASP A 26 3.87 4.32 13.16
CA ASP A 26 4.60 3.88 14.35
C ASP A 26 4.53 2.37 14.55
N HIS A 27 3.34 1.75 14.40
CA HIS A 27 3.17 0.30 14.53
C HIS A 27 3.93 -0.49 13.45
N LEU A 28 3.99 0.04 12.22
CA LEU A 28 4.73 -0.59 11.11
C LEU A 28 6.24 -0.37 11.20
N ASN A 29 6.73 0.45 12.13
CA ASN A 29 8.15 0.80 12.30
C ASN A 29 8.80 1.36 11.02
N ILE A 30 8.03 2.09 10.21
CA ILE A 30 8.53 2.73 8.99
C ILE A 30 8.79 4.22 9.24
N LYS A 31 9.85 4.77 8.64
CA LYS A 31 10.15 6.20 8.72
C LYS A 31 9.48 6.94 7.55
N ALA A 32 8.24 7.38 7.75
CA ALA A 32 7.44 8.05 6.73
C ALA A 32 6.81 9.35 7.25
N PHE A 33 6.49 10.25 6.32
CA PHE A 33 5.68 11.44 6.59
C PHE A 33 4.26 11.20 6.11
N VAL A 34 3.28 11.51 6.96
CA VAL A 34 1.85 11.43 6.62
C VAL A 34 1.41 12.77 6.05
N ASN A 35 0.87 12.79 4.84
CA ASN A 35 0.22 13.96 4.26
C ASN A 35 -1.22 13.60 3.89
N LEU A 36 -2.19 14.28 4.51
CA LEU A 36 -3.60 14.12 4.19
C LEU A 36 -4.09 15.36 3.45
N THR A 37 -4.94 15.14 2.45
CA THR A 37 -5.59 16.22 1.71
C THR A 37 -7.06 15.90 1.50
N LEU A 38 -7.87 16.94 1.41
CA LEU A 38 -9.29 16.85 1.13
C LEU A 38 -9.56 17.60 -0.18
N ALA A 39 -10.17 16.92 -1.14
CA ALA A 39 -10.42 17.46 -2.48
C ALA A 39 -11.68 16.84 -3.08
N ASP A 40 -12.31 17.54 -4.02
CA ASP A 40 -13.54 17.08 -4.70
C ASP A 40 -13.30 15.89 -5.65
N SER A 41 -12.05 15.65 -6.03
CA SER A 41 -11.65 14.55 -6.90
C SER A 41 -10.28 13.99 -6.53
N VAL A 42 -10.10 12.68 -6.73
CA VAL A 42 -8.84 11.97 -6.49
C VAL A 42 -7.70 12.57 -7.31
N THR A 43 -7.94 12.93 -8.57
CA THR A 43 -6.89 13.49 -9.43
C THR A 43 -6.39 14.84 -8.91
N HIS A 44 -7.29 15.69 -8.42
CA HIS A 44 -6.94 16.99 -7.85
C HIS A 44 -6.22 16.82 -6.51
N GLY A 45 -6.67 15.90 -5.66
CA GLY A 45 -6.00 15.59 -4.39
C GLY A 45 -4.58 15.04 -4.60
N VAL A 46 -4.39 14.10 -5.52
CA VAL A 46 -3.06 13.54 -5.84
C VAL A 46 -2.14 14.61 -6.42
N GLN A 47 -2.63 15.45 -7.33
CA GLN A 47 -1.85 16.59 -7.84
C GLN A 47 -1.40 17.51 -6.71
N HIS A 48 -2.33 17.88 -5.82
CA HIS A 48 -2.03 18.75 -4.69
C HIS A 48 -0.94 18.13 -3.82
N LEU A 49 -1.09 16.87 -3.42
CA LEU A 49 -0.08 16.14 -2.63
C LEU A 49 1.28 16.13 -3.33
N LEU A 50 1.35 15.80 -4.61
CA LEU A 50 2.63 15.74 -5.34
C LEU A 50 3.33 17.09 -5.46
N PHE A 51 2.59 18.19 -5.58
CA PHE A 51 3.16 19.53 -5.69
C PHE A 51 3.66 20.08 -4.35
N ILE A 52 2.97 19.79 -3.25
CA ILE A 52 3.35 20.28 -1.91
C ILE A 52 4.26 19.31 -1.15
N SER A 53 4.36 18.06 -1.61
CA SER A 53 5.19 17.04 -0.95
C SER A 53 6.67 17.32 -1.11
N GLY A 54 7.39 17.10 -0.01
CA GLY A 54 8.82 17.30 0.07
C GLY A 54 9.18 18.67 0.63
N LEU A 55 10.06 18.68 1.64
CA LEU A 55 10.59 19.90 2.21
C LEU A 55 11.96 20.19 1.57
N GLY A 56 12.10 21.34 0.89
CA GLY A 56 13.36 21.74 0.26
C GLY A 56 13.83 20.76 -0.80
N GLY A 57 14.97 20.09 -0.57
CA GLY A 57 15.54 19.10 -1.50
C GLY A 57 14.87 17.72 -1.48
N MET A 58 13.91 17.47 -0.57
CA MET A 58 13.28 16.16 -0.37
C MET A 58 12.08 15.90 -1.28
N ARG A 59 12.19 16.21 -2.58
CA ARG A 59 11.08 15.99 -3.52
C ARG A 59 10.84 14.48 -3.75
N PRO A 60 9.60 14.00 -3.71
CA PRO A 60 9.31 12.61 -4.08
C PRO A 60 9.71 12.36 -5.53
N ASN A 61 10.40 11.24 -5.77
CA ASN A 61 10.85 10.80 -7.11
C ASN A 61 10.03 9.64 -7.67
N THR A 62 9.27 8.94 -6.80
CA THR A 62 8.55 7.72 -7.13
C THR A 62 7.15 7.82 -6.55
N LEU A 63 6.15 7.47 -7.36
CA LEU A 63 4.77 7.34 -6.94
C LEU A 63 4.38 5.87 -7.04
N VAL A 64 3.94 5.29 -5.93
CA VAL A 64 3.44 3.92 -5.85
C VAL A 64 1.93 3.98 -5.62
N LEU A 65 1.15 3.35 -6.50
CA LEU A 65 -0.30 3.27 -6.41
C LEU A 65 -0.72 1.82 -6.56
N SER A 66 -1.75 1.42 -5.81
CA SER A 66 -2.43 0.14 -6.02
C SER A 66 -3.35 0.23 -7.23
N PHE A 67 -3.66 -0.91 -7.84
CA PHE A 67 -4.69 -0.98 -8.87
C PHE A 67 -6.06 -0.63 -8.28
N HIS A 68 -6.86 0.08 -9.06
CA HIS A 68 -8.25 0.34 -8.73
C HIS A 68 -9.09 -0.81 -9.29
N ASP A 69 -9.67 -1.64 -8.42
CA ASP A 69 -10.71 -2.59 -8.77
C ASP A 69 -12.07 -2.12 -8.24
N ASP A 70 -13.15 -2.67 -8.80
CA ASP A 70 -14.52 -2.39 -8.34
C ASP A 70 -14.94 -3.32 -7.18
N ALA A 71 -14.01 -4.12 -6.67
CA ALA A 71 -14.24 -5.05 -5.58
C ALA A 71 -14.31 -4.30 -4.23
N PRO A 72 -15.06 -4.82 -3.24
CA PRO A 72 -15.05 -4.23 -1.90
C PRO A 72 -13.63 -4.29 -1.30
N PRO A 73 -13.18 -3.23 -0.61
CA PRO A 73 -11.83 -3.19 -0.04
C PRO A 73 -11.67 -4.30 1.02
N GLN A 74 -10.66 -5.15 0.84
CA GLN A 74 -10.31 -6.20 1.79
C GLN A 74 -9.20 -5.71 2.73
N ASP A 75 -9.50 -5.58 4.02
CA ASP A 75 -8.52 -5.18 5.02
C ASP A 75 -7.62 -6.36 5.41
N ARG A 76 -6.48 -6.46 4.71
CA ARG A 76 -5.48 -7.52 4.94
C ARG A 76 -4.59 -7.24 6.15
N LEU A 77 -4.70 -6.08 6.80
CA LEU A 77 -3.95 -5.77 8.02
C LEU A 77 -4.55 -6.47 9.24
N LEU A 78 -5.83 -6.87 9.16
CA LEU A 78 -6.53 -7.62 10.22
C LEU A 78 -6.32 -9.13 10.10
N ASP A 79 -5.85 -9.62 8.95
CA ASP A 79 -5.48 -11.01 8.75
C ASP A 79 -4.21 -11.32 9.53
N SER A 80 -4.38 -11.76 10.78
CA SER A 80 -3.29 -12.20 11.68
C SER A 80 -2.44 -13.35 11.12
N THR A 81 -2.81 -13.92 9.97
CA THR A 81 -2.12 -15.01 9.27
C THR A 81 -1.15 -14.55 8.19
N LEU A 82 -1.14 -13.27 7.80
CA LEU A 82 -0.15 -12.69 6.89
C LEU A 82 1.09 -12.21 7.66
N SER A 83 1.62 -13.03 8.56
CA SER A 83 3.00 -12.87 9.01
C SER A 83 3.87 -12.90 7.75
N ILE A 84 4.44 -11.74 7.40
CA ILE A 84 5.46 -11.51 6.38
C ILE A 84 5.93 -12.82 5.75
N VAL A 85 5.40 -13.13 4.56
CA VAL A 85 5.87 -14.25 3.76
C VAL A 85 7.39 -14.09 3.66
N LYS A 86 8.15 -14.95 4.35
CA LYS A 86 9.58 -15.09 4.09
C LYS A 86 9.73 -15.36 2.60
N PRO A 87 10.63 -14.66 1.89
CA PRO A 87 10.95 -15.02 0.51
C PRO A 87 11.29 -16.50 0.51
N THR A 88 10.44 -17.29 -0.13
CA THR A 88 10.70 -18.72 -0.27
C THR A 88 11.79 -18.81 -1.31
N GLU A 89 13.05 -18.95 -0.86
CA GLU A 89 14.13 -19.49 -1.68
C GLU A 89 13.76 -20.92 -2.05
N ASN A 90 13.00 -21.09 -3.13
CA ASN A 90 12.88 -22.38 -3.78
C ASN A 90 13.98 -22.46 -4.83
N SER A 91 15.14 -22.95 -4.38
CA SER A 91 16.11 -23.63 -5.25
C SER A 91 15.38 -24.79 -5.94
N ALA A 92 15.00 -24.60 -7.20
CA ALA A 92 14.62 -25.72 -8.05
C ALA A 92 15.90 -26.52 -8.33
N GLN A 93 16.15 -27.54 -7.50
CA GLN A 93 17.02 -28.64 -7.83
C GLN A 93 16.42 -29.32 -9.07
N VAL A 94 17.17 -29.30 -10.17
CA VAL A 94 16.89 -30.09 -11.37
C VAL A 94 17.27 -31.53 -11.02
N ASP A 95 16.29 -32.35 -10.65
CA ASP A 95 16.45 -33.80 -10.57
C ASP A 95 16.43 -34.38 -11.99
N ASP A 96 17.56 -34.94 -12.39
CA ASP A 96 17.78 -35.72 -13.60
C ASP A 96 17.26 -37.14 -13.35
N PRO A 97 16.31 -37.69 -14.13
CA PRO A 97 15.92 -39.08 -13.96
C PRO A 97 16.90 -39.99 -14.70
N GLU A 98 17.66 -40.73 -13.90
CA GLU A 98 18.52 -41.86 -14.24
C GLU A 98 17.74 -42.93 -15.05
N ASP A 99 18.10 -43.12 -16.32
CA ASP A 99 17.63 -44.22 -17.16
C ASP A 99 18.14 -45.56 -16.60
N THR A 100 17.24 -46.35 -16.02
CA THR A 100 17.49 -47.78 -15.79
C THR A 100 16.19 -48.57 -15.90
N ASP A 101 16.05 -49.31 -17.01
CA ASP A 101 15.43 -50.64 -17.07
C ASP A 101 15.77 -51.25 -18.44
N LEU A 102 16.82 -52.06 -18.53
CA LEU A 102 16.82 -53.52 -18.40
C LEU A 102 16.05 -54.27 -19.51
N ASN A 103 16.85 -54.92 -20.35
CA ASN A 103 16.50 -56.03 -21.23
C ASN A 103 15.47 -56.99 -20.62
N SER A 104 14.39 -57.30 -21.37
CA SER A 104 13.78 -58.63 -21.37
C SER A 104 12.93 -58.87 -22.63
N PHE A 105 13.45 -59.75 -23.50
CA PHE A 105 12.94 -60.34 -24.76
C PHE A 105 13.00 -59.51 -26.05
#